data_AF-A0A385IUV7-F1
#
_entry.id   AF-A0A385IUV7-F1
#
_cell.length_a   1.000
_cell.length_b   1.000
_cell.length_c   1.000
_cell.angle_alpha   90.00
_cell.angle_beta   90.00
_cell.angle_gamma   90.00
#
_symmetry.space_group_name_H-M   'P 1'
#
loop_
_entity.id
_entity.type
_entity.pdbx_description
1 polymer ?
#
loop_
_entity_poly.entity_id
_entity_poly.type
_entity_poly.pdbx_seq_one_letter_code
_entity_poly.pdbx_strand_id
1 'polypeptide(L)'
;MKRLLVIACFIYPIIVVVESTPVRILILTEETDEAAEWFRDSLPLAEADFRGLSLSEVTVSVSRDDQEEAVEQVCQALSKGVHLIVDMTWTGWGKSRVMSEEAGVPYISIDVHLTPFIKAADDTLHYIRNATDSVLIFENKKQMEQSLYYLIKHSVLRILVLDGLNKTSAASLLSMRPSPNFYVIIANTQNINNIYKVARELKISDKDDRWHLVFTDTGATLYM
;
A
#
# COMPACT_ATOMS: atom_id res chain seq x y z
N MET A 1 59.01 39.61 -45.31
CA MET A 1 59.55 38.84 -44.17
C MET A 1 58.78 39.28 -42.92
N LYS A 2 57.60 38.72 -42.64
CA LYS A 2 57.36 37.62 -41.67
C LYS A 2 58.14 37.77 -40.36
N ARG A 3 57.49 38.33 -39.33
CA ARG A 3 57.53 37.80 -37.96
C ARG A 3 56.11 37.90 -37.39
N LEU A 4 55.43 36.75 -37.42
CA LEU A 4 54.09 36.52 -36.90
C LEU A 4 54.24 36.22 -35.39
N LEU A 5 53.60 37.03 -34.56
CA LEU A 5 53.55 36.84 -33.11
C LEU A 5 52.47 35.78 -32.83
N VAL A 6 52.88 34.60 -32.35
CA VAL A 6 51.96 33.51 -32.00
C VAL A 6 51.46 33.75 -30.58
N ILE A 7 50.22 34.22 -30.46
CA ILE A 7 49.49 34.25 -29.18
C ILE A 7 48.95 32.84 -28.94
N ALA A 8 49.54 32.12 -28.00
CA ALA A 8 49.03 30.84 -27.54
C ALA A 8 47.81 31.09 -26.63
N CYS A 9 46.60 31.02 -27.19
CA CYS A 9 45.37 30.89 -26.40
C CYS A 9 45.35 29.52 -25.73
N PHE A 10 45.71 29.47 -24.45
CA PHE A 10 45.37 28.34 -23.57
C PHE A 10 43.85 28.34 -23.34
N ILE A 11 43.11 27.68 -24.22
CA ILE A 11 41.72 27.31 -23.98
C ILE A 11 41.76 26.05 -23.11
N TYR A 12 41.81 26.23 -21.79
CA TYR A 12 41.54 25.15 -20.85
C TYR A 12 40.06 24.74 -21.08
N PRO A 13 39.74 23.47 -21.39
CA PRO A 13 38.35 23.05 -21.37
C PRO A 13 37.90 23.14 -19.91
N ILE A 14 36.99 24.07 -19.63
CA ILE A 14 36.21 24.04 -18.39
C ILE A 14 35.35 22.78 -18.51
N ILE A 15 35.85 21.67 -17.99
CA ILE A 15 35.05 20.47 -17.77
C ILE A 15 34.07 20.87 -16.66
N VAL A 16 32.87 21.26 -17.06
CA VAL A 16 31.75 21.38 -16.13
C VAL A 16 31.43 19.95 -15.71
N VAL A 17 31.98 19.53 -14.57
CA VAL A 17 31.53 18.32 -13.90
C VAL A 17 30.11 18.63 -13.44
N VAL A 18 29.13 18.07 -14.15
CA VAL A 18 27.75 18.05 -13.66
C VAL A 18 27.75 17.06 -12.51
N GLU A 19 28.02 17.57 -11.31
CA GLU A 19 28.00 16.79 -10.08
C GLU A 19 26.55 16.37 -9.83
N SER A 20 26.26 15.09 -10.08
CA SER A 20 24.95 14.53 -9.77
C SER A 20 24.85 14.29 -8.28
N THR A 21 23.78 14.80 -7.65
CA THR A 21 23.53 14.60 -6.22
C THR A 21 22.87 13.22 -6.04
N PRO A 22 23.52 12.25 -5.37
CA PRO A 22 22.95 10.94 -5.17
C PRO A 22 21.90 10.96 -4.05
N VAL A 23 20.66 10.62 -4.38
CA VAL A 23 19.55 10.44 -3.44
C VAL A 23 19.28 8.94 -3.32
N ARG A 24 19.31 8.46 -2.07
CA ARG A 24 19.04 7.05 -1.72
C ARG A 24 17.74 6.96 -0.95
N ILE A 25 16.81 6.17 -1.46
CA ILE A 25 15.47 5.97 -0.89
C ILE A 25 15.40 4.56 -0.33
N LEU A 26 15.03 4.42 0.94
CA LEU A 26 14.75 3.13 1.55
C LEU A 26 13.26 2.83 1.42
N ILE A 27 12.89 1.70 0.83
CA ILE A 27 11.50 1.27 0.66
C ILE A 27 11.25 0.08 1.58
N LEU A 28 10.17 0.12 2.36
CA LEU A 28 9.75 -0.96 3.23
C LEU A 28 8.47 -1.60 2.69
N THR A 29 8.45 -2.93 2.57
CA THR A 29 7.27 -3.70 2.13
C THR A 29 7.09 -4.93 3.02
N GLU A 30 5.91 -5.53 3.10
CA GLU A 30 5.72 -6.81 3.85
C GLU A 30 5.69 -8.04 2.92
N GLU A 31 5.48 -7.83 1.63
CA GLU A 31 5.53 -8.83 0.56
C GLU A 31 6.07 -8.19 -0.73
N THR A 32 6.21 -8.98 -1.80
CA THR A 32 6.34 -8.41 -3.16
C THR A 32 5.07 -7.63 -3.48
N ASP A 33 5.21 -6.31 -3.51
CA ASP A 33 4.12 -5.38 -3.71
C ASP A 33 4.27 -4.74 -5.09
N GLU A 34 3.23 -4.88 -5.92
CA GLU A 34 3.16 -4.24 -7.24
C GLU A 34 3.34 -2.73 -7.15
N ALA A 35 2.91 -2.10 -6.05
CA ALA A 35 3.10 -0.68 -5.83
C ALA A 35 4.58 -0.30 -5.62
N ALA A 36 5.36 -1.15 -4.97
CA ALA A 36 6.80 -0.94 -4.79
C ALA A 36 7.55 -1.12 -6.12
N GLU A 37 7.12 -2.08 -6.96
CA GLU A 37 7.64 -2.24 -8.32
C GLU A 37 7.31 -1.04 -9.19
N TRP A 38 6.06 -0.58 -9.19
CA TRP A 38 5.64 0.64 -9.89
C TRP A 38 6.44 1.87 -9.44
N PHE A 39 6.66 2.02 -8.14
CA PHE A 39 7.48 3.10 -7.61
C PHE A 39 8.91 3.04 -8.12
N ARG A 40 9.54 1.86 -8.09
CA ARG A 40 10.89 1.64 -8.61
C ARG A 40 10.99 1.97 -10.10
N ASP A 41 10.01 1.52 -10.89
CA ASP A 41 9.96 1.75 -12.34
C ASP A 41 9.72 3.22 -12.70
N SER A 42 9.17 4.01 -11.76
CA SER A 42 8.99 5.46 -11.92
C SER A 42 10.25 6.28 -11.64
N LEU A 43 11.25 5.74 -10.94
CA LEU A 43 12.47 6.48 -10.56
C LEU A 43 13.27 6.98 -11.78
N PRO A 44 13.49 6.20 -12.85
CA PRO A 44 14.22 6.70 -14.03
C PRO A 44 13.49 7.83 -14.75
N LEU A 45 12.14 7.84 -14.71
CA LEU A 45 11.34 8.93 -15.26
C LEU A 45 11.53 10.21 -14.45
N ALA A 46 11.54 10.09 -13.11
CA ALA A 46 11.82 11.21 -12.23
C ALA A 46 13.26 11.75 -12.40
N GLU A 47 14.26 10.88 -12.54
CA GLU A 47 15.64 11.28 -12.84
C GLU A 47 15.75 12.08 -14.15
N ALA A 48 15.01 11.69 -15.18
CA ALA A 48 15.02 12.40 -16.47
C ALA A 48 14.44 13.82 -16.35
N ASP A 49 13.45 14.01 -15.49
CA ASP A 49 12.80 15.29 -15.25
C ASP A 49 13.66 16.23 -14.37
N PHE A 50 14.41 15.66 -13.42
CA PHE A 50 15.27 16.43 -12.50
C PHE A 50 16.75 16.37 -12.90
N ARG A 51 17.23 17.42 -13.58
CA ARG A 51 18.65 17.55 -13.94
C ARG A 51 19.55 17.58 -12.71
N GLY A 52 20.56 16.70 -12.68
CA GLY A 52 21.60 16.68 -11.65
C GLY A 52 21.25 15.88 -10.40
N LEU A 53 20.23 15.02 -10.45
CA LEU A 53 19.95 14.01 -9.42
C LEU A 53 20.29 12.61 -9.94
N SER A 54 20.72 11.74 -9.04
CA SER A 54 20.78 10.30 -9.25
C SER A 54 19.99 9.63 -8.14
N LEU A 55 18.90 8.97 -8.49
CA LEU A 55 18.02 8.25 -7.59
C LEU A 55 18.43 6.78 -7.55
N SER A 56 18.51 6.24 -6.34
CA SER A 56 18.69 4.82 -6.11
C SER A 56 17.81 4.38 -4.96
N GLU A 57 17.37 3.13 -5.00
CA GLU A 57 16.59 2.53 -3.93
C GLU A 57 17.39 1.47 -3.17
N VAL A 58 16.93 1.19 -1.96
CA VAL A 58 17.14 -0.08 -1.28
C VAL A 58 15.78 -0.54 -0.79
N THR A 59 15.38 -1.77 -1.13
CA THR A 59 14.13 -2.35 -0.67
C THR A 59 14.39 -3.34 0.47
N VAL A 60 13.63 -3.21 1.56
CA VAL A 60 13.66 -4.12 2.70
C VAL A 60 12.28 -4.74 2.88
N SER A 61 12.23 -6.07 2.86
CA SER A 61 11.01 -6.82 3.16
C SER A 61 10.90 -7.05 4.67
N VAL A 62 9.74 -6.74 5.23
CA VAL A 62 9.43 -6.80 6.66
C VAL A 62 8.49 -7.97 6.88
N SER A 63 9.00 -9.05 7.46
CA SER A 63 8.14 -10.12 7.95
C SER A 63 7.47 -9.71 9.26
N ARG A 64 6.18 -9.99 9.38
CA ARG A 64 5.42 -9.71 10.62
C ARG A 64 5.78 -10.67 11.75
N ASP A 65 6.13 -11.91 11.40
CA ASP A 65 6.48 -12.97 12.36
C ASP A 65 7.92 -12.86 12.83
N ASP A 66 8.82 -12.39 11.95
CA ASP A 66 10.23 -12.19 12.25
C ASP A 66 10.73 -10.86 11.70
N GLN A 67 11.05 -9.94 12.62
CA GLN A 67 11.47 -8.58 12.28
C GLN A 67 12.95 -8.34 12.51
N GLU A 68 13.70 -9.33 13.02
CA GLU A 68 15.10 -9.13 13.41
C GLU A 68 15.97 -8.81 12.20
N GLU A 69 15.82 -9.60 11.13
CA GLU A 69 16.50 -9.38 9.87
C GLU A 69 16.17 -8.01 9.26
N ALA A 70 14.89 -7.62 9.24
CA ALA A 70 14.46 -6.33 8.70
C ALA A 70 15.06 -5.16 9.49
N VAL A 71 15.16 -5.27 10.82
CA VAL A 71 15.81 -4.24 11.66
C VAL A 71 17.28 -4.10 11.29
N GLU A 72 18.00 -5.21 11.13
CA GLU A 72 19.41 -5.19 10.73
C GLU A 72 19.59 -4.55 9.34
N GLN A 73 18.75 -4.91 8.37
CA GLN A 73 18.81 -4.35 7.03
C GLN A 73 18.53 -2.84 7.01
N VAL A 74 17.54 -2.37 7.77
CA VAL A 74 17.26 -0.93 7.90
C VAL A 74 18.42 -0.20 8.58
N CYS A 75 18.98 -0.74 9.66
CA CYS A 75 20.20 -0.21 10.28
C CYS A 75 21.35 -0.09 9.27
N GLN A 76 21.56 -1.13 8.47
CA GLN A 76 22.61 -1.15 7.48
C GLN A 76 22.37 -0.10 6.38
N ALA A 77 21.13 0.05 5.91
CA ALA A 77 20.78 1.09 4.95
C ALA A 77 21.01 2.50 5.52
N LEU A 78 20.57 2.76 6.76
CA LEU A 78 20.78 4.02 7.45
C LEU A 78 22.26 4.35 7.63
N SER A 79 23.08 3.38 8.04
CA SER A 79 24.54 3.58 8.19
C SER A 79 25.26 3.89 6.88
N LYS A 80 24.76 3.37 5.75
CA LYS A 80 25.26 3.70 4.41
C LYS A 80 24.83 5.10 3.97
N GLY A 81 23.78 5.67 4.57
CA GLY A 81 23.20 6.96 4.27
C GLY A 81 21.98 6.84 3.36
N VAL A 82 20.80 7.17 3.86
CA VAL A 82 19.56 7.29 3.09
C VAL A 82 18.94 8.66 3.33
N HIS A 83 18.19 9.15 2.36
CA HIS A 83 17.63 10.51 2.35
C HIS A 83 16.12 10.52 2.62
N LEU A 84 15.47 9.38 2.43
CA LEU A 84 14.04 9.21 2.62
C LEU A 84 13.76 7.74 2.93
N ILE A 85 12.85 7.48 3.87
CA ILE A 85 12.23 6.18 4.06
C ILE A 85 10.78 6.26 3.57
N VAL A 86 10.42 5.38 2.65
CA VAL A 86 9.06 5.18 2.17
C VAL A 86 8.55 3.85 2.71
N ASP A 87 7.58 3.91 3.60
CA ASP A 87 6.98 2.75 4.22
C ASP A 87 5.65 2.40 3.55
N MET A 88 5.65 1.28 2.83
CA MET A 88 4.48 0.71 2.15
C MET A 88 3.94 -0.53 2.89
N THR A 89 4.35 -0.77 4.14
CA THR A 89 3.82 -1.88 4.95
C THR A 89 2.35 -1.66 5.29
N TRP A 90 1.57 -2.73 5.55
CA TRP A 90 0.10 -2.64 5.60
C TRP A 90 -0.45 -1.70 6.68
N THR A 91 0.32 -1.47 7.75
CA THR A 91 -0.09 -0.66 8.90
C THR A 91 0.93 0.41 9.30
N GLY A 92 1.98 0.58 8.50
CA GLY A 92 3.19 1.28 8.90
C GLY A 92 4.00 0.48 9.93
N TRP A 93 5.32 0.48 9.78
CA TRP A 93 6.23 -0.23 10.64
C TRP A 93 6.86 0.71 11.68
N GLY A 94 6.32 0.67 12.89
CA GLY A 94 6.69 1.59 13.97
C GLY A 94 8.18 1.59 14.33
N LYS A 95 8.89 0.45 14.18
CA LYS A 95 10.33 0.38 14.45
C LYS A 95 11.13 1.26 13.48
N SER A 96 10.85 1.17 12.18
CA SER A 96 11.54 2.01 11.20
C SER A 96 11.25 3.49 11.40
N ARG A 97 10.02 3.84 11.81
CA ARG A 97 9.69 5.23 12.18
C ARG A 97 10.59 5.76 13.29
N VAL A 98 10.77 5.00 14.38
CA VAL A 98 11.67 5.39 15.48
C VAL A 98 13.11 5.54 14.97
N MET A 99 13.61 4.56 14.21
CA MET A 99 14.96 4.60 13.64
C MET A 99 15.17 5.80 12.69
N SER A 100 14.13 6.19 11.95
CA SER A 100 14.16 7.36 11.07
C SER A 100 14.27 8.67 11.85
N GLU A 101 13.54 8.79 12.96
CA GLU A 101 13.55 9.96 13.83
C GLU A 101 14.92 10.10 14.51
N GLU A 102 15.50 8.99 14.98
CA GLU A 102 16.85 8.98 15.56
C GLU A 102 17.95 9.31 14.56
N ALA A 103 17.82 8.84 13.32
CA ALA A 103 18.77 9.12 12.24
C ALA A 103 18.59 10.51 11.59
N GLY A 104 17.51 11.23 11.92
CA GLY A 104 17.17 12.50 11.27
C GLY A 104 16.77 12.35 9.80
N VAL A 105 16.25 11.18 9.41
CA VAL A 105 15.82 10.89 8.04
C VAL A 105 14.30 11.01 7.95
N PRO A 106 13.75 11.76 6.97
CA PRO A 106 12.31 11.82 6.73
C PRO A 106 11.71 10.44 6.49
N TYR A 107 10.54 10.20 7.10
CA TYR A 107 9.76 8.97 6.96
C TYR A 107 8.36 9.31 6.46
N ILE A 108 7.95 8.64 5.38
CA ILE A 108 6.62 8.77 4.78
C ILE A 108 5.99 7.38 4.74
N SER A 109 4.82 7.23 5.35
CA SER A 109 4.01 6.02 5.22
C SER A 109 2.95 6.22 4.15
N ILE A 110 2.89 5.29 3.19
CA ILE A 110 1.95 5.30 2.07
C ILE A 110 1.16 4.00 2.14
N ASP A 111 -0.14 4.14 2.34
CA ASP A 111 -1.06 3.01 2.33
C ASP A 111 -1.53 2.75 0.91
N VAL A 112 -0.88 1.80 0.24
CA VAL A 112 -1.21 1.33 -1.11
C VAL A 112 -2.16 0.12 -1.11
N HIS A 113 -2.65 -0.25 0.08
CA HIS A 113 -3.38 -1.49 0.31
C HIS A 113 -4.88 -1.26 0.47
N LEU A 114 -5.59 -2.30 0.94
CA LEU A 114 -7.04 -2.29 1.09
C LEU A 114 -7.54 -1.42 2.26
N THR A 115 -6.67 -1.07 3.20
CA THR A 115 -7.00 -0.39 4.45
C THR A 115 -7.86 0.88 4.29
N PRO A 116 -7.65 1.78 3.30
CA PRO A 116 -8.52 2.94 3.11
C PRO A 116 -9.96 2.57 2.78
N PHE A 117 -10.16 1.50 1.98
CA PHE A 117 -11.49 0.97 1.65
C PHE A 117 -12.17 0.38 2.89
N ILE A 118 -11.43 -0.34 3.72
CA ILE A 118 -11.95 -0.91 4.98
C ILE A 118 -12.33 0.18 5.96
N LYS A 119 -11.48 1.19 6.11
CA LYS A 119 -11.78 2.35 6.94
C LYS A 119 -13.05 3.05 6.48
N ALA A 120 -13.18 3.31 5.17
CA ALA A 120 -14.38 3.94 4.63
C ALA A 120 -15.64 3.10 4.88
N ALA A 121 -15.54 1.77 4.74
CA ALA A 121 -16.64 0.86 5.02
C ALA A 121 -17.02 0.85 6.51
N ASP A 122 -16.04 0.74 7.39
CA ASP A 122 -16.20 0.72 8.86
C ASP A 122 -16.79 2.05 9.37
N ASP A 123 -16.24 3.18 8.93
CA ASP A 123 -16.74 4.52 9.28
C ASP A 123 -18.18 4.73 8.78
N THR A 124 -18.50 4.26 7.57
CA THR A 124 -19.86 4.34 7.02
C THR A 124 -20.83 3.50 7.85
N LEU A 125 -20.47 2.26 8.18
CA LEU A 125 -21.30 1.38 8.99
C LEU A 125 -21.51 1.96 10.39
N HIS A 126 -20.44 2.46 11.02
CA HIS A 126 -20.49 2.96 12.38
C HIS A 126 -21.21 4.31 12.47
N TYR A 127 -20.75 5.33 11.74
CA TYR A 127 -21.24 6.70 11.92
C TYR A 127 -22.50 7.02 11.11
N ILE A 128 -22.68 6.40 9.94
CA ILE A 128 -23.82 6.71 9.05
C ILE A 128 -24.96 5.71 9.25
N ARG A 129 -24.65 4.41 9.34
CA ARG A 129 -25.68 3.36 9.50
C ARG A 129 -25.97 2.99 10.95
N ASN A 130 -25.16 3.48 11.90
CA ASN A 130 -25.26 3.12 13.32
C ASN A 130 -25.30 1.60 13.54
N ALA A 131 -24.45 0.89 12.80
CA ALA A 131 -24.35 -0.57 12.87
C ALA A 131 -23.77 -1.00 14.23
N THR A 132 -24.21 -2.17 14.72
CA THR A 132 -23.59 -2.85 15.87
C THR A 132 -22.71 -4.03 15.47
N ASP A 133 -22.95 -4.56 14.27
CA ASP A 133 -22.28 -5.72 13.72
C ASP A 133 -22.37 -5.72 12.19
N SER A 134 -21.44 -6.42 11.55
CA SER A 134 -21.42 -6.61 10.11
C SER A 134 -20.65 -7.86 9.71
N VAL A 135 -20.95 -8.38 8.52
CA VAL A 135 -20.15 -9.39 7.84
C VAL A 135 -19.39 -8.73 6.71
N LEU A 136 -18.07 -8.84 6.68
CA LEU A 136 -17.22 -8.41 5.57
C LEU A 136 -16.84 -9.64 4.74
N ILE A 137 -17.09 -9.57 3.43
CA ILE A 137 -16.84 -10.64 2.47
C ILE A 137 -15.79 -10.14 1.49
N PHE A 138 -14.61 -10.73 1.55
CA PHE A 138 -13.47 -10.40 0.71
C PHE A 138 -13.41 -11.28 -0.53
N GLU A 139 -12.73 -10.84 -1.58
CA GLU A 139 -12.55 -11.66 -2.78
C GLU A 139 -11.50 -12.76 -2.62
N ASN A 140 -10.52 -12.55 -1.73
CA ASN A 140 -9.44 -13.48 -1.48
C ASN A 140 -8.89 -13.39 -0.04
N LYS A 141 -8.20 -14.46 0.36
CA LYS A 141 -7.57 -14.60 1.67
C LYS A 141 -6.59 -13.48 2.02
N LYS A 142 -5.75 -13.04 1.07
CA LYS A 142 -4.73 -12.01 1.30
C LYS A 142 -5.38 -10.70 1.75
N GLN A 143 -6.42 -10.23 1.03
CA GLN A 143 -7.17 -9.04 1.40
C GLN A 143 -7.84 -9.15 2.77
N MET A 144 -8.40 -10.33 3.08
CA MET A 144 -8.99 -10.60 4.39
C MET A 144 -7.94 -10.48 5.50
N GLU A 145 -6.78 -11.12 5.34
CA GLU A 145 -5.70 -11.10 6.33
C GLU A 145 -5.12 -9.70 6.55
N GLN A 146 -4.89 -8.94 5.48
CA GLN A 146 -4.47 -7.53 5.56
C GLN A 146 -5.47 -6.69 6.35
N SER A 147 -6.77 -6.85 6.04
CA SER A 147 -7.84 -6.08 6.67
C SER A 147 -7.99 -6.37 8.16
N LEU A 148 -7.69 -7.60 8.61
CA LEU A 148 -7.78 -7.96 10.03
C LEU A 148 -6.90 -7.06 10.91
N TYR A 149 -5.72 -6.65 10.44
CA TYR A 149 -4.84 -5.78 11.21
C TYR A 149 -5.47 -4.40 11.49
N TYR A 150 -6.18 -3.84 10.50
CA TYR A 150 -6.94 -2.62 10.69
C TYR A 150 -8.13 -2.86 11.64
N LEU A 151 -8.94 -3.88 11.35
CA LEU A 151 -10.21 -4.14 12.04
C LEU A 151 -10.02 -4.40 13.54
N ILE A 152 -9.02 -5.21 13.91
CA ILE A 152 -8.74 -5.53 15.33
C ILE A 152 -8.34 -4.28 16.12
N LYS A 153 -7.62 -3.36 15.47
CA LYS A 153 -7.06 -2.18 16.14
C LYS A 153 -8.04 -1.00 16.18
N HIS A 154 -8.88 -0.87 15.16
CA HIS A 154 -9.65 0.35 14.93
C HIS A 154 -11.16 0.15 14.92
N SER A 155 -11.67 -1.01 14.53
CA SER A 155 -13.12 -1.21 14.44
C SER A 155 -13.74 -1.41 15.82
N VAL A 156 -14.88 -0.74 16.02
CA VAL A 156 -15.72 -0.90 17.22
C VAL A 156 -16.91 -1.84 16.98
N LEU A 157 -17.10 -2.30 15.73
CA LEU A 157 -18.19 -3.16 15.32
C LEU A 157 -17.85 -4.63 15.61
N ARG A 158 -18.87 -5.45 15.90
CA ARG A 158 -18.70 -6.91 15.90
C ARG A 158 -18.65 -7.40 14.47
N ILE A 159 -17.45 -7.69 13.98
CA ILE A 159 -17.24 -8.06 12.57
C ILE A 159 -16.96 -9.55 12.44
N LEU A 160 -17.66 -10.17 11.49
CA LEU A 160 -17.28 -11.47 10.93
C LEU A 160 -16.64 -11.24 9.56
N VAL A 161 -15.45 -11.78 9.35
CA VAL A 161 -14.76 -11.72 8.05
C VAL A 161 -14.87 -13.06 7.33
N LEU A 162 -15.04 -13.02 6.01
CA LEU A 162 -15.10 -14.20 5.15
C LEU A 162 -14.17 -14.03 3.95
N ASP A 163 -13.40 -15.08 3.65
CA ASP A 163 -12.70 -15.26 2.38
C ASP A 163 -13.68 -15.85 1.36
N GLY A 164 -14.27 -14.97 0.55
CA GLY A 164 -15.30 -15.31 -0.42
C GLY A 164 -16.62 -15.75 0.21
N LEU A 165 -17.54 -16.19 -0.66
CA LEU A 165 -18.85 -16.67 -0.27
C LEU A 165 -19.20 -17.97 -1.00
N ASN A 166 -19.51 -19.00 -0.23
CA ASN A 166 -19.89 -20.32 -0.74
C ASN A 166 -21.06 -20.89 0.08
N LYS A 167 -21.55 -22.07 -0.29
CA LYS A 167 -22.69 -22.71 0.38
C LYS A 167 -22.45 -22.94 1.88
N THR A 168 -21.21 -23.27 2.26
CA THR A 168 -20.84 -23.54 3.65
C THR A 168 -20.82 -22.26 4.48
N SER A 169 -20.16 -21.20 4.00
CA SER A 169 -20.17 -19.91 4.70
C SER A 169 -21.57 -19.29 4.73
N ALA A 170 -22.34 -19.40 3.66
CA ALA A 170 -23.73 -18.94 3.63
C ALA A 170 -24.63 -19.70 4.64
N ALA A 171 -24.50 -21.03 4.74
CA ALA A 171 -25.23 -21.81 5.73
C ALA A 171 -24.88 -21.37 7.17
N SER A 172 -23.60 -21.11 7.43
CA SER A 172 -23.14 -20.55 8.71
C SER A 172 -23.81 -19.20 8.99
N LEU A 173 -23.77 -18.26 8.04
CA LEU A 173 -24.41 -16.94 8.15
C LEU A 173 -25.92 -17.02 8.44
N LEU A 174 -26.64 -17.91 7.73
CA LEU A 174 -28.07 -18.11 7.91
C LEU A 174 -28.42 -18.70 9.28
N SER A 175 -27.50 -19.44 9.88
CA SER A 175 -27.65 -20.05 11.21
C SER A 175 -27.36 -19.08 12.37
N MET A 176 -26.69 -17.95 12.11
CA MET A 176 -26.33 -16.98 13.15
C MET A 176 -27.55 -16.37 13.82
N ARG A 177 -27.50 -16.21 15.16
CA ARG A 177 -28.53 -15.55 15.96
C ARG A 177 -27.86 -14.56 16.93
N PRO A 178 -28.23 -13.26 16.90
CA PRO A 178 -29.13 -12.62 15.93
C PRO A 178 -28.54 -12.66 14.50
N SER A 179 -29.38 -12.42 13.49
CA SER A 179 -28.87 -12.27 12.12
C SER A 179 -28.06 -10.99 12.00
N PRO A 180 -26.96 -10.99 11.22
CA PRO A 180 -26.18 -9.79 11.01
C PRO A 180 -27.02 -8.63 10.46
N ASN A 181 -26.68 -7.43 10.91
CA ASN A 181 -27.34 -6.19 10.49
C ASN A 181 -26.95 -5.80 9.06
N PHE A 182 -25.66 -5.89 8.73
CA PHE A 182 -25.11 -5.47 7.44
C PHE A 182 -24.14 -6.48 6.84
N TYR A 183 -24.13 -6.56 5.51
CA TYR A 183 -23.21 -7.37 4.73
C TYR A 183 -22.44 -6.45 3.78
N VAL A 184 -21.12 -6.48 3.85
CA VAL A 184 -20.23 -5.70 2.98
C VAL A 184 -19.47 -6.66 2.08
N ILE A 185 -19.49 -6.43 0.78
CA ILE A 185 -18.62 -7.11 -0.18
C ILE A 185 -17.51 -6.14 -0.57
N ILE A 186 -16.26 -6.55 -0.39
CA ILE A 186 -15.07 -5.75 -0.72
C ILE A 186 -14.28 -6.54 -1.76
N ALA A 187 -14.28 -6.04 -3.00
CA ALA A 187 -13.67 -6.73 -4.13
C ALA A 187 -13.59 -5.81 -5.36
N ASN A 188 -12.93 -6.28 -6.42
CA ASN A 188 -13.05 -5.65 -7.73
C ASN A 188 -14.46 -5.82 -8.33
N THR A 189 -14.80 -5.05 -9.36
CA THR A 189 -16.14 -5.04 -9.97
C THR A 189 -16.59 -6.44 -10.41
N GLN A 190 -15.71 -7.24 -11.01
CA GLN A 190 -16.06 -8.58 -11.49
C GLN A 190 -16.43 -9.50 -10.33
N ASN A 191 -15.63 -9.48 -9.27
CA ASN A 191 -15.80 -10.33 -8.10
C ASN A 191 -16.99 -9.90 -7.23
N ILE A 192 -17.25 -8.60 -7.07
CA ILE A 192 -18.48 -8.11 -6.42
C ILE A 192 -19.72 -8.71 -7.08
N ASN A 193 -19.78 -8.65 -8.42
CA ASN A 193 -20.92 -9.20 -9.16
C ASN A 193 -21.09 -10.70 -8.93
N ASN A 194 -19.99 -11.46 -8.90
CA ASN A 194 -20.02 -12.90 -8.66
C ASN A 194 -20.48 -13.24 -7.24
N ILE A 195 -19.87 -12.62 -6.24
CA ILE A 195 -20.19 -12.84 -4.82
C ILE A 195 -21.64 -12.44 -4.54
N TYR A 196 -22.08 -11.29 -5.06
CA TYR A 196 -23.43 -10.81 -4.83
C TYR A 196 -24.47 -11.72 -5.49
N LYS A 197 -24.24 -12.23 -6.71
CA LYS A 197 -25.12 -13.24 -7.33
C LYS A 197 -25.27 -14.48 -6.46
N VAL A 198 -24.16 -15.03 -5.95
CA VAL A 198 -24.18 -16.17 -5.04
C VAL A 198 -24.97 -15.84 -3.77
N ALA A 199 -24.79 -14.65 -3.20
CA ALA A 199 -25.54 -14.21 -2.02
C ALA A 199 -27.07 -14.16 -2.25
N ARG A 200 -27.49 -13.71 -3.45
CA ARG A 200 -28.91 -13.67 -3.86
C ARG A 200 -29.47 -15.08 -4.05
N GLU A 201 -28.74 -15.96 -4.72
CA GLU A 201 -29.15 -17.36 -4.93
C GLU A 201 -29.31 -18.11 -3.60
N LEU A 202 -28.41 -17.85 -2.65
CA LEU A 202 -28.41 -18.46 -1.32
C LEU A 202 -29.31 -17.72 -0.31
N LYS A 203 -29.99 -16.63 -0.72
CA LYS A 203 -30.93 -15.85 0.09
C LYS A 203 -30.37 -15.42 1.44
N ILE A 204 -29.13 -14.93 1.46
CA ILE A 204 -28.46 -14.48 2.70
C ILE A 204 -29.22 -13.32 3.34
N SER A 205 -29.72 -12.40 2.52
CA SER A 205 -30.62 -11.34 2.96
C SER A 205 -31.51 -10.88 1.82
N ASP A 206 -32.82 -10.79 2.08
CA ASP A 206 -33.82 -10.27 1.13
C ASP A 206 -33.90 -8.73 1.17
N LYS A 207 -33.14 -8.08 2.06
CA LYS A 207 -33.18 -6.64 2.29
C LYS A 207 -32.01 -5.95 1.60
N ASP A 208 -32.31 -5.26 0.51
CA ASP A 208 -31.30 -4.57 -0.30
C ASP A 208 -30.53 -3.49 0.48
N ASP A 209 -31.19 -2.82 1.44
CA ASP A 209 -30.60 -1.77 2.27
C ASP A 209 -29.54 -2.26 3.26
N ARG A 210 -29.40 -3.58 3.43
CA ARG A 210 -28.36 -4.21 4.27
C ARG A 210 -27.06 -4.49 3.55
N TRP A 211 -27.05 -4.40 2.23
CA TRP A 211 -25.87 -4.67 1.41
C TRP A 211 -25.07 -3.40 1.16
N HIS A 212 -23.76 -3.51 1.33
CA HIS A 212 -22.78 -2.47 1.00
C HIS A 212 -21.75 -3.06 0.05
N LEU A 213 -21.49 -2.37 -1.06
CA LEU A 213 -20.55 -2.83 -2.09
C LEU A 213 -19.39 -1.85 -2.13
N VAL A 214 -18.18 -2.35 -1.88
CA VAL A 214 -16.95 -1.55 -1.80
C VAL A 214 -16.04 -1.99 -2.94
N PHE A 215 -16.05 -1.20 -4.01
CA PHE A 215 -15.30 -1.46 -5.23
C PHE A 215 -13.84 -1.08 -5.05
N THR A 216 -12.94 -2.04 -5.23
CA THR A 216 -11.49 -1.86 -5.08
C THR A 216 -10.78 -1.67 -6.41
N ASP A 217 -11.53 -1.35 -7.47
CA ASP A 217 -10.97 -1.12 -8.80
C ASP A 217 -10.09 0.14 -8.79
N THR A 218 -8.78 -0.05 -8.62
CA THR A 218 -7.80 1.01 -8.79
C THR A 218 -7.48 1.13 -10.29
N GLY A 219 -7.59 2.33 -10.85
CA GLY A 219 -7.70 2.63 -12.28
C GLY A 219 -6.50 2.30 -13.20
N ALA A 220 -5.76 1.22 -13.00
CA ALA A 220 -4.76 0.74 -13.95
C ALA A 220 -5.36 0.29 -15.31
N THR A 221 -6.71 0.22 -15.42
CA THR A 221 -7.42 -0.11 -16.67
C THR A 221 -8.15 1.08 -17.30
N LEU A 222 -7.96 2.32 -16.80
CA LEU A 222 -8.54 3.52 -17.44
C LEU A 222 -7.62 4.15 -18.49
N TYR A 223 -6.45 3.57 -18.76
CA TYR A 223 -5.48 4.01 -19.77
C TYR A 223 -5.02 2.87 -20.69
N MET A 224 -5.93 2.01 -21.13
CA MET A 224 -5.71 1.12 -22.29
C MET A 224 -6.82 1.29 -23.31
#